data_AF-A0A0C3Q0B2-F1
#
_entry.id   AF-A0A0C3Q0B2-F1
#
_cell.length_a   1.000
_cell.length_b   1.000
_cell.length_c   1.000
_cell.angle_alpha   90.00
_cell.angle_beta   90.00
_cell.angle_gamma   90.00
#
_symmetry.space_group_name_H-M   'P 1'
#
loop_
_entity.id
_entity.type
_entity.pdbx_description
1 polymer ?
#
loop_
_entity_poly.entity_id
_entity_poly.type
_entity_poly.pdbx_seq_one_letter_code
_entity_poly.pdbx_strand_id
1 'polypeptide(L)'
;MENLPPEVLSHVFAFAIPRHGYRDHYVSETTNDPQAELSLVCRYWEQVVIKTPQVWSYIHLSRNTTEKTLRRRIELSSRESLDVRVDVGDDADVDSSTTFPDLYDILLETIDRWRSFVFQGTVSFQRMLKLWIPKRLPNVVEAGYYGLIEDDDEGLELCDNDTGEFQEYRFKPWTAAPKLRRFAAETAGQFYFRDCPLVTEFAVSDMGESWGGNSDVHSWHDKWEEYFILLASRCPQLEVLELSDSWDFDCVDPMGWTRTETKWPRFPHLHTLKINAVGSASTIPIISKFNAPNLKTLHLGDIHY
;
A
#
# COMPACT_ATOMS: atom_id res chain seq x y z
N MET A 1 11.59 16.42 -36.03
CA MET A 1 10.43 15.76 -35.40
C MET A 1 9.09 16.42 -35.74
N GLU A 2 9.02 17.33 -36.71
CA GLU A 2 7.81 18.14 -37.01
C GLU A 2 6.67 17.39 -37.71
N ASN A 3 6.79 16.08 -37.90
CA ASN A 3 5.86 15.29 -38.73
C ASN A 3 5.04 14.26 -37.95
N LEU A 4 5.15 14.20 -36.62
CA LEU A 4 4.28 13.32 -35.84
C LEU A 4 2.92 13.99 -35.64
N PRO A 5 1.80 13.34 -36.03
CA PRO A 5 0.47 13.82 -35.70
C PRO A 5 0.30 13.94 -34.17
N PRO A 6 -0.48 14.92 -33.69
CA PRO A 6 -0.66 15.14 -32.25
C PRO A 6 -1.25 13.91 -31.56
N GLU A 7 -2.06 13.10 -32.24
CA GLU A 7 -2.66 11.88 -31.70
C GLU A 7 -1.61 10.80 -31.37
N VAL A 8 -0.61 10.65 -32.25
CA VAL A 8 0.50 9.70 -32.03
C VAL A 8 1.33 10.16 -30.84
N LEU A 9 1.59 11.46 -30.76
CA LEU A 9 2.39 12.05 -29.70
C LEU A 9 1.66 11.97 -28.34
N SER A 10 0.36 12.24 -28.29
CA SER A 10 -0.49 12.02 -27.10
C SER A 10 -0.41 10.56 -26.61
N HIS A 11 -0.43 9.59 -27.54
CA HIS A 11 -0.32 8.19 -27.18
C HIS A 11 1.06 7.88 -26.59
N VAL A 12 2.14 8.34 -27.24
CA VAL A 12 3.50 8.19 -26.72
C VAL A 12 3.62 8.80 -25.31
N PHE A 13 3.10 10.00 -25.08
CA PHE A 13 3.12 10.64 -23.77
C PHE A 13 2.37 9.82 -22.72
N ALA A 14 1.16 9.35 -23.03
CA ALA A 14 0.38 8.53 -22.10
C ALA A 14 1.08 7.19 -21.73
N PHE A 15 1.96 6.68 -22.60
CA PHE A 15 2.81 5.52 -22.31
C PHE A 15 4.10 5.88 -21.56
N ALA A 16 4.63 7.09 -21.77
CA ALA A 16 5.86 7.55 -21.15
C ALA A 16 5.66 7.96 -19.67
N ILE A 17 4.46 8.41 -19.29
CA ILE A 17 4.15 8.69 -17.88
C ILE A 17 4.04 7.37 -17.11
N PRO A 18 4.88 7.14 -16.08
CA PRO A 18 4.76 5.97 -15.24
C PRO A 18 3.36 5.92 -14.62
N ARG A 19 2.67 4.80 -14.85
CA ARG A 19 1.49 4.48 -14.05
C ARG A 19 1.99 3.76 -12.83
N HIS A 20 2.02 4.47 -11.70
CA HIS A 20 2.43 3.83 -10.47
C HIS A 20 1.41 2.76 -10.09
N GLY A 21 1.91 1.54 -9.96
CA GLY A 21 1.13 0.41 -9.50
C GLY A 21 0.89 0.52 -8.00
N TYR A 22 -0.11 -0.22 -7.54
CA TYR A 22 -0.37 -0.39 -6.10
C TYR A 22 0.84 -0.94 -5.32
N ARG A 23 1.82 -1.55 -6.01
CA ARG A 23 3.03 -2.20 -5.49
C ARG A 23 4.26 -1.29 -5.42
N ASP A 24 4.17 -0.08 -5.95
CA ASP A 24 5.33 0.81 -6.09
C ASP A 24 5.57 1.54 -4.76
N HIS A 25 6.32 0.90 -3.87
CA HIS A 25 6.68 1.44 -2.54
C HIS A 25 7.91 2.34 -2.60
N TYR A 26 8.87 2.08 -3.50
CA TYR A 26 10.00 2.96 -3.77
C TYR A 26 9.79 3.74 -5.08
N VAL A 27 9.18 4.93 -4.98
CA VAL A 27 9.42 5.93 -6.01
C VAL A 27 10.74 6.57 -5.63
N SER A 28 11.79 6.31 -6.42
CA SER A 28 13.03 7.04 -6.25
C SER A 28 12.70 8.53 -6.25
N GLU A 29 13.10 9.25 -5.21
CA GLU A 29 12.90 10.70 -5.03
C GLU A 29 13.47 11.54 -6.18
N THR A 30 13.98 10.92 -7.26
CA THR A 30 14.24 11.56 -8.54
C THR A 30 13.10 12.50 -8.88
N THR A 31 13.42 13.78 -8.74
CA THR A 31 12.58 14.98 -8.69
C THR A 31 11.87 15.30 -10.00
N ASN A 32 11.80 14.34 -10.91
CA ASN A 32 11.42 14.58 -12.28
C ASN A 32 9.91 14.45 -12.37
N ASP A 33 9.24 15.58 -12.58
CA ASP A 33 7.84 15.66 -12.98
C ASP A 33 7.79 15.38 -14.50
N PRO A 34 7.52 14.14 -14.94
CA PRO A 34 7.59 13.81 -16.37
C PRO A 34 6.59 14.63 -17.19
N GLN A 35 5.47 15.08 -16.61
CA GLN A 35 4.53 15.98 -17.27
C GLN A 35 5.14 17.36 -17.52
N ALA A 36 5.89 17.90 -16.55
CA ALA A 36 6.62 19.14 -16.72
C ALA A 36 7.75 18.99 -17.75
N GLU A 37 8.53 17.90 -17.69
CA GLU A 37 9.62 17.64 -18.63
C GLU A 37 9.14 17.56 -20.08
N LEU A 38 8.04 16.84 -20.34
CA LEU A 38 7.44 16.77 -21.68
C LEU A 38 6.99 18.15 -22.18
N SER A 39 6.52 19.02 -21.28
CA SER A 39 6.08 20.38 -21.61
C SER A 39 7.26 21.31 -21.92
N LEU A 40 8.47 21.00 -21.46
CA LEU A 40 9.68 21.83 -21.67
C LEU A 40 10.41 21.53 -22.99
N VAL A 41 10.06 20.47 -23.71
CA VAL A 41 10.76 20.07 -24.95
C VAL A 41 10.60 21.11 -26.06
N CYS A 42 9.35 21.44 -26.43
CA CYS A 42 9.03 22.50 -27.38
C CYS A 42 7.56 22.92 -27.25
N ARG A 43 7.18 24.06 -27.84
CA ARG A 43 5.79 24.58 -27.81
C ARG A 43 4.76 23.60 -28.37
N TYR A 44 5.13 22.81 -29.38
CA TYR A 44 4.23 21.82 -29.95
C TYR A 44 3.93 20.69 -28.94
N TRP A 45 4.96 20.20 -28.24
CA TRP A 45 4.80 19.17 -27.21
C TRP A 45 3.99 19.67 -26.03
N GLU A 46 4.27 20.88 -25.54
CA GLU A 46 3.48 21.54 -24.49
C GLU A 46 1.98 21.57 -24.84
N GLN A 47 1.63 21.99 -26.06
CA GLN A 47 0.24 22.04 -26.51
C GLN A 47 -0.41 20.65 -26.56
N VAL A 48 0.33 19.64 -27.00
CA VAL A 48 -0.17 18.25 -27.05
C VAL A 48 -0.34 17.68 -25.64
N VAL A 49 0.63 17.87 -24.75
CA VAL A 49 0.57 17.44 -23.34
C VAL A 49 -0.63 18.07 -22.64
N ILE A 50 -0.82 19.39 -22.74
CA ILE A 50 -1.97 20.10 -22.14
C ILE A 50 -3.31 19.55 -22.65
N LYS A 51 -3.37 19.12 -23.92
CA LYS A 51 -4.58 18.57 -24.55
C LYS A 51 -4.75 17.06 -24.36
N THR A 52 -3.90 16.41 -23.56
CA THR A 52 -3.93 14.96 -23.33
C THR A 52 -4.27 14.68 -21.86
N PRO A 53 -5.56 14.61 -21.47
CA PRO A 53 -5.96 14.43 -20.08
C PRO A 53 -5.35 13.22 -19.37
N GLN A 54 -5.10 12.13 -20.09
CA GLN A 54 -4.49 10.92 -19.51
C GLN A 54 -3.06 11.13 -18.99
N VAL A 55 -2.34 12.14 -19.49
CA VAL A 55 -1.00 12.49 -18.98
C VAL A 55 -1.09 13.10 -17.58
N TRP A 56 -2.23 13.68 -17.24
CA TRP A 56 -2.50 14.39 -15.99
C TRP A 56 -3.34 13.58 -14.99
N SER A 57 -3.69 12.33 -15.32
CA SER A 57 -4.49 11.47 -14.44
C SER A 57 -3.72 10.98 -13.21
N TYR A 58 -2.39 11.00 -13.24
CA TYR A 58 -1.55 10.69 -12.09
C TYR A 58 -1.38 11.92 -11.21
N ILE A 59 -1.87 11.84 -9.97
CA ILE A 59 -1.81 12.92 -8.99
C ILE A 59 -0.91 12.48 -7.83
N HIS A 60 0.27 13.09 -7.76
CA HIS A 60 1.18 12.95 -6.64
C HIS A 60 1.07 14.17 -5.71
N LEU A 61 0.56 13.94 -4.50
CA LEU A 61 0.55 14.91 -3.41
C LEU A 61 1.73 14.61 -2.48
N SER A 62 2.71 15.51 -2.46
CA SER A 62 3.88 15.45 -1.59
C SER A 62 4.06 16.80 -0.88
N ARG A 63 5.05 16.90 0.02
CA ARG A 63 5.40 18.17 0.71
C ARG A 63 5.72 19.32 -0.26
N ASN A 64 6.23 19.01 -1.45
CA ASN A 64 6.60 20.00 -2.46
C ASN A 64 5.44 20.42 -3.38
N THR A 65 4.28 19.76 -3.26
CA THR A 65 3.12 20.07 -4.08
C THR A 65 2.50 21.40 -3.65
N THR A 66 2.33 22.32 -4.59
CA THR A 66 1.63 23.59 -4.34
C THR A 66 0.16 23.50 -4.76
N GLU A 67 -0.71 24.30 -4.15
CA GLU A 67 -2.15 24.34 -4.49
C GLU A 67 -2.38 24.61 -5.97
N LYS A 68 -1.66 25.60 -6.52
CA LYS A 68 -1.73 25.95 -7.93
C LYS A 68 -1.41 24.76 -8.83
N THR A 69 -0.38 23.98 -8.48
CA THR A 69 0.04 22.81 -9.27
C THR A 69 -1.00 21.70 -9.16
N LEU A 70 -1.47 21.40 -7.95
CA LEU A 70 -2.49 20.38 -7.71
C LEU A 70 -3.78 20.69 -8.47
N ARG A 71 -4.33 21.90 -8.31
CA ARG A 71 -5.56 22.32 -9.02
C ARG A 71 -5.38 22.27 -10.52
N ARG A 72 -4.22 22.71 -11.04
CA ARG A 72 -3.93 22.66 -12.47
C ARG A 72 -3.93 21.23 -13.01
N ARG A 73 -3.31 20.28 -12.30
CA ARG A 73 -3.31 18.86 -12.71
C ARG A 73 -4.73 18.28 -12.68
N ILE A 74 -5.50 18.55 -11.63
CA ILE A 74 -6.91 18.13 -11.54
C ILE A 74 -7.73 18.71 -12.70
N GLU A 75 -7.55 19.98 -13.04
CA GLU A 75 -8.22 20.62 -14.18
C GLU A 75 -7.85 19.95 -15.50
N LEU A 76 -6.56 19.74 -15.76
CA LEU A 76 -6.05 19.16 -17.01
C LEU A 76 -6.43 17.67 -17.17
N SER A 77 -6.57 16.93 -16.07
CA SER A 77 -7.09 15.56 -16.08
C SER A 77 -8.57 15.47 -16.50
N SER A 78 -9.29 16.59 -16.52
CA SER A 78 -10.68 16.70 -16.97
C SER A 78 -11.62 15.69 -16.28
N ARG A 79 -12.14 14.68 -17.01
CA ARG A 79 -13.03 13.63 -16.52
C ARG A 79 -12.36 12.27 -16.39
N GLU A 80 -11.05 12.20 -16.60
CA GLU A 80 -10.31 10.94 -16.47
C GLU A 80 -10.37 10.43 -15.03
N SER A 81 -10.30 9.11 -14.89
CA SER A 81 -10.07 8.48 -13.59
C SER A 81 -8.67 8.83 -13.09
N LEU A 82 -8.53 9.03 -11.78
CA LEU A 82 -7.28 9.47 -11.17
C LEU A 82 -6.54 8.31 -10.50
N ASP A 83 -5.24 8.26 -10.71
CA ASP A 83 -4.32 7.42 -9.97
C ASP A 83 -3.62 8.32 -8.94
N VAL A 84 -3.93 8.13 -7.66
CA VAL A 84 -3.55 9.07 -6.59
C VAL A 84 -2.46 8.49 -5.72
N ARG A 85 -1.38 9.25 -5.51
CA ARG A 85 -0.35 8.98 -4.50
C ARG A 85 -0.30 10.11 -3.49
N VAL A 86 -0.36 9.77 -2.22
CA VAL A 86 -0.15 10.68 -1.10
C VAL A 86 1.14 10.26 -0.42
N ASP A 87 2.11 11.16 -0.42
CA ASP A 87 3.42 10.97 0.19
C ASP A 87 3.60 12.02 1.30
N VAL A 88 3.64 11.53 2.54
CA VAL A 88 3.79 12.37 3.73
C VAL A 88 5.27 12.56 4.10
N GLY A 89 6.21 11.81 3.51
CA GLY A 89 7.65 11.81 3.84
C GLY A 89 7.96 11.17 5.20
N ASP A 90 9.27 11.01 5.50
CA ASP A 90 9.76 10.28 6.69
C ASP A 90 9.75 11.14 7.97
N ASP A 91 10.12 12.41 7.89
CA ASP A 91 10.13 13.32 9.06
C ASP A 91 8.74 13.91 9.29
N ALA A 92 7.78 13.13 9.79
CA ALA A 92 6.50 13.65 10.25
C ALA A 92 6.61 14.46 11.55
N ASP A 93 7.78 15.07 11.81
CA ASP A 93 7.83 16.36 12.49
C ASP A 93 6.95 17.32 11.67
N VAL A 94 5.67 17.28 12.00
CA VAL A 94 4.61 18.15 11.49
C VAL A 94 4.93 19.53 12.02
N ASP A 95 5.97 20.13 11.46
CA ASP A 95 6.26 21.53 11.66
C ASP A 95 5.27 22.29 10.79
N SER A 96 4.02 22.28 11.27
CA SER A 96 2.89 23.19 11.07
C SER A 96 2.74 23.88 9.70
N SER A 97 3.24 23.31 8.60
CA SER A 97 2.91 23.82 7.28
C SER A 97 1.41 23.51 7.08
N THR A 98 0.59 24.50 7.37
CA THR A 98 -0.87 24.44 7.31
C THR A 98 -1.37 24.01 5.92
N THR A 99 -0.48 23.98 4.93
CA THR A 99 -0.78 23.73 3.54
C THR A 99 -1.11 22.28 3.23
N PHE A 100 -0.48 21.27 3.85
CA PHE A 100 -0.71 19.88 3.41
C PHE A 100 -2.15 19.38 3.67
N PRO A 101 -2.76 19.60 4.86
CA PRO A 101 -4.18 19.30 5.07
C PRO A 101 -5.10 19.98 4.04
N ASP A 102 -4.87 21.27 3.77
CA ASP A 102 -5.68 22.04 2.80
C ASP A 102 -5.57 21.46 1.38
N LEU A 103 -4.38 21.02 0.98
CA LEU A 103 -4.16 20.36 -0.31
C LEU A 103 -4.83 18.99 -0.39
N TYR A 104 -4.79 18.24 0.71
CA TYR A 104 -5.44 16.95 0.80
C TYR A 104 -6.97 17.09 0.70
N ASP A 105 -7.55 18.14 1.31
CA ASP A 105 -8.98 18.44 1.16
C ASP A 105 -9.38 18.73 -0.29
N ILE A 106 -8.56 19.49 -1.03
CA ILE A 106 -8.77 19.72 -2.48
C ILE A 106 -8.73 18.40 -3.25
N LEU A 107 -7.82 17.50 -2.88
CA LEU A 107 -7.69 16.19 -3.52
C LEU A 107 -8.92 15.31 -3.21
N LEU A 108 -9.41 15.33 -1.97
CA LEU A 108 -10.60 14.60 -1.52
C LEU A 108 -11.88 15.01 -2.26
N GLU A 109 -11.99 16.25 -2.75
CA GLU A 109 -13.11 16.67 -3.60
C GLU A 109 -13.26 15.83 -4.88
N THR A 110 -12.18 15.13 -5.29
CA THR A 110 -12.14 14.31 -6.50
C THR A 110 -12.22 12.80 -6.23
N ILE A 111 -12.54 12.38 -4.99
CA ILE A 111 -12.46 10.99 -4.54
C ILE A 111 -13.33 10.00 -5.35
N ASP A 112 -14.41 10.49 -5.94
CA ASP A 112 -15.27 9.70 -6.83
C ASP A 112 -14.57 9.35 -8.15
N ARG A 113 -13.51 10.05 -8.53
CA ARG A 113 -12.72 9.78 -9.73
C ARG A 113 -11.54 8.84 -9.47
N TRP A 114 -11.21 8.54 -8.20
CA TRP A 114 -10.03 7.75 -7.86
C TRP A 114 -10.21 6.30 -8.29
N ARG A 115 -9.26 5.83 -9.11
CA ARG A 115 -9.12 4.45 -9.58
C ARG A 115 -8.07 3.70 -8.78
N SER A 116 -6.94 4.35 -8.49
CA SER A 116 -5.91 3.80 -7.60
C SER A 116 -5.58 4.80 -6.49
N PHE A 117 -5.17 4.28 -5.34
CA PHE A 117 -4.76 5.08 -4.19
C PHE A 117 -3.54 4.46 -3.52
N VAL A 118 -2.44 5.19 -3.45
CA VAL A 118 -1.25 4.80 -2.72
C VAL A 118 -0.98 5.82 -1.62
N PHE A 119 -0.85 5.34 -0.39
CA PHE A 119 -0.35 6.13 0.72
C PHE A 119 1.09 5.71 1.02
N GLN A 120 1.97 6.68 1.19
CA GLN A 120 3.34 6.48 1.67
C GLN A 120 3.66 7.51 2.75
N GLY A 121 4.41 7.09 3.76
CA GLY A 121 5.08 7.98 4.70
C GLY A 121 4.96 7.52 6.13
N THR A 122 5.79 8.10 6.99
CA THR A 122 5.87 7.73 8.39
C THR A 122 4.88 8.54 9.23
N VAL A 123 4.32 7.93 10.26
CA VAL A 123 3.45 8.61 11.23
C VAL A 123 3.83 8.20 12.65
N SER A 124 3.81 9.15 13.58
CA SER A 124 4.08 8.85 14.99
C SER A 124 2.94 8.05 15.64
N PHE A 125 1.69 8.18 15.14
CA PHE A 125 0.54 7.48 15.72
C PHE A 125 -0.45 6.97 14.68
N GLN A 126 -1.00 5.78 14.92
CA GLN A 126 -2.06 5.17 14.09
C GLN A 126 -3.28 6.09 13.89
N ARG A 127 -3.58 6.99 14.83
CA ARG A 127 -4.68 7.96 14.71
C ARG A 127 -4.44 8.97 13.58
N MET A 128 -3.20 9.30 13.28
CA MET A 128 -2.87 10.26 12.22
C MET A 128 -3.14 9.67 10.83
N LEU A 129 -3.01 8.35 10.66
CA LEU A 129 -3.39 7.68 9.41
C LEU A 129 -4.87 7.89 9.06
N LYS A 130 -5.74 8.00 10.06
CA LYS A 130 -7.17 8.26 9.85
C LYS A 130 -7.44 9.64 9.24
N LEU A 131 -6.47 10.55 9.30
CA LEU A 131 -6.56 11.86 8.65
C LEU A 131 -6.26 11.75 7.16
N TRP A 132 -5.32 10.87 6.79
CA TRP A 132 -4.79 10.75 5.42
C TRP A 132 -5.39 9.61 4.61
N ILE A 133 -6.14 8.71 5.23
CA ILE A 133 -6.84 7.63 4.53
C ILE A 133 -8.33 7.97 4.53
N PRO A 134 -8.96 8.13 3.35
CA PRO A 134 -10.38 8.43 3.28
C PRO A 134 -11.21 7.31 3.90
N LYS A 135 -12.33 7.64 4.55
CA LYS A 135 -13.26 6.64 5.13
C LYS A 135 -13.92 5.75 4.08
N ARG A 136 -13.96 6.19 2.82
CA ARG A 136 -14.58 5.48 1.70
C ARG A 136 -13.77 5.71 0.44
N LEU A 137 -13.53 4.64 -0.31
CA LEU A 137 -12.90 4.65 -1.62
C LEU A 137 -13.85 3.98 -2.62
N PRO A 138 -14.85 4.71 -3.15
CA PRO A 138 -15.98 4.11 -3.86
C PRO A 138 -15.60 3.46 -5.19
N ASN A 139 -14.58 4.00 -5.86
CA ASN A 139 -14.16 3.60 -7.21
C ASN A 139 -12.75 3.04 -7.30
N VAL A 140 -12.04 2.96 -6.16
CA VAL A 140 -10.67 2.43 -6.12
C VAL A 140 -10.68 0.92 -6.34
N VAL A 141 -9.90 0.48 -7.32
CA VAL A 141 -9.69 -0.93 -7.67
C VAL A 141 -8.33 -1.44 -7.22
N GLU A 142 -7.41 -0.53 -6.91
CA GLU A 142 -6.01 -0.78 -6.58
C GLU A 142 -5.59 0.13 -5.42
N ALA A 143 -5.09 -0.45 -4.33
CA ALA A 143 -4.58 0.34 -3.21
C ALA A 143 -3.21 -0.14 -2.74
N GLY A 144 -2.33 0.79 -2.42
CA GLY A 144 -1.05 0.54 -1.76
C GLY A 144 -0.99 1.31 -0.45
N TYR A 145 -0.44 0.70 0.58
CA TYR A 145 -0.26 1.35 1.87
C TYR A 145 1.15 1.08 2.38
N TYR A 146 1.98 2.12 2.42
CA TYR A 146 3.39 2.06 2.81
C TYR A 146 3.66 3.06 3.92
N GLY A 147 3.08 2.77 5.08
CA GLY A 147 3.21 3.62 6.25
C GLY A 147 3.92 2.90 7.37
N LEU A 148 5.04 3.48 7.80
CA LEU A 148 5.70 3.13 9.05
C LEU A 148 5.03 3.89 10.18
N ILE A 149 4.79 3.19 11.29
CA ILE A 149 4.36 3.81 12.53
C ILE A 149 5.62 3.89 13.38
N GLU A 150 6.13 5.10 13.61
CA GLU A 150 7.20 5.32 14.57
C GLU A 150 6.65 4.96 15.94
N ASP A 151 7.10 3.84 16.49
CA ASP A 151 6.95 3.54 17.90
C ASP A 151 7.87 4.52 18.63
N ASP A 152 7.39 5.73 18.94
CA ASP A 152 8.11 6.64 19.82
C ASP A 152 8.36 5.89 21.14
N ASP A 153 9.62 5.49 21.37
CA ASP A 153 10.12 4.85 22.59
C ASP A 153 9.79 5.65 23.87
N GLU A 154 9.31 6.89 23.72
CA GLU A 154 8.79 7.73 24.79
C GLU A 154 7.39 7.31 25.23
N GLY A 155 7.29 6.10 25.80
CA GLY A 155 6.52 5.89 27.03
C GLY A 155 5.10 6.48 27.07
N LEU A 156 4.37 6.46 25.95
CA LEU A 156 2.91 6.45 26.04
C LEU A 156 2.57 5.09 26.62
N GLU A 157 2.59 5.07 27.95
CA GLU A 157 1.68 4.31 28.76
C GLU A 157 0.34 4.21 28.01
N LEU A 158 0.17 3.14 27.23
CA LEU A 158 -1.12 2.52 26.97
C LEU A 158 -1.65 1.88 28.28
N CYS A 159 -1.27 2.45 29.43
CA CYS A 159 -1.85 2.25 30.75
C CYS A 159 -3.22 2.90 30.74
N ASP A 160 -4.18 2.14 30.27
CA ASP A 160 -5.10 1.59 31.25
C ASP A 160 -5.61 0.27 30.68
N ASN A 161 -4.98 -0.83 31.10
CA ASN A 161 -5.67 -1.93 31.77
C ASN A 161 -4.73 -3.15 31.87
N ASP A 162 -4.52 -3.63 33.10
CA ASP A 162 -3.93 -4.91 33.50
C ASP A 162 -4.64 -6.16 32.90
N THR A 163 -5.43 -6.03 31.84
CA THR A 163 -6.21 -7.14 31.28
C THR A 163 -5.41 -8.06 30.37
N GLY A 164 -4.21 -7.67 29.94
CA GLY A 164 -3.41 -8.45 28.97
C GLY A 164 -4.15 -8.69 27.65
N GLU A 165 -5.24 -7.98 27.39
CA GLU A 165 -6.00 -8.08 26.16
C GLU A 165 -5.24 -7.32 25.08
N PHE A 166 -4.68 -8.10 24.16
CA PHE A 166 -4.07 -7.62 22.93
C PHE A 166 -4.97 -6.56 22.30
N GLN A 167 -4.50 -5.31 22.23
CA GLN A 167 -5.33 -4.19 21.80
C GLN A 167 -5.77 -4.39 20.34
N GLU A 168 -7.06 -4.71 20.18
CA GLU A 168 -7.82 -4.95 18.94
C GLU A 168 -7.73 -3.81 17.89
N TYR A 169 -7.00 -2.73 18.17
CA TYR A 169 -6.81 -1.59 17.28
C TYR A 169 -6.00 -1.92 16.02
N ARG A 170 -5.12 -2.93 16.07
CA ARG A 170 -4.27 -3.30 14.93
C ARG A 170 -5.06 -3.85 13.74
N PHE A 171 -6.21 -4.46 14.00
CA PHE A 171 -7.04 -5.11 12.95
C PHE A 171 -8.37 -4.44 12.68
N LYS A 172 -8.62 -3.23 13.21
CA LYS A 172 -9.90 -2.54 12.97
C LYS A 172 -9.89 -1.83 11.62
N PRO A 173 -10.53 -2.39 10.57
CA PRO A 173 -10.59 -1.72 9.30
C PRO A 173 -11.40 -0.43 9.41
N TRP A 174 -10.93 0.63 8.79
CA TRP A 174 -11.55 1.96 8.87
C TRP A 174 -12.07 2.49 7.53
N THR A 175 -11.63 1.90 6.41
CA THR A 175 -11.98 2.39 5.06
C THR A 175 -12.79 1.37 4.30
N ALA A 176 -13.95 1.77 3.78
CA ALA A 176 -14.74 0.94 2.88
C ALA A 176 -14.24 1.09 1.43
N ALA A 177 -13.86 -0.02 0.79
CA ALA A 177 -13.39 -0.01 -0.60
C ALA A 177 -14.06 -1.16 -1.40
N PRO A 178 -15.35 -1.00 -1.77
CA PRO A 178 -16.17 -2.10 -2.32
C PRO A 178 -15.72 -2.62 -3.69
N LYS A 179 -14.90 -1.83 -4.42
CA LYS A 179 -14.38 -2.19 -5.74
C LYS A 179 -12.92 -2.63 -5.71
N LEU A 180 -12.29 -2.67 -4.53
CA LEU A 180 -10.89 -3.01 -4.38
C LEU A 180 -10.64 -4.45 -4.85
N ARG A 181 -9.71 -4.62 -5.78
CA ARG A 181 -9.29 -5.91 -6.34
C ARG A 181 -7.86 -6.26 -5.99
N ARG A 182 -7.01 -5.25 -5.91
CA ARG A 182 -5.57 -5.40 -5.71
C ARG A 182 -5.15 -4.53 -4.55
N PHE A 183 -4.51 -5.13 -3.56
CA PHE A 183 -4.07 -4.43 -2.36
C PHE A 183 -2.63 -4.81 -2.03
N ALA A 184 -1.84 -3.82 -1.64
CA ALA A 184 -0.51 -4.03 -1.07
C ALA A 184 -0.39 -3.24 0.23
N ALA A 185 0.27 -3.84 1.21
CA ALA A 185 0.64 -3.21 2.46
C ALA A 185 2.14 -3.38 2.69
N GLU A 186 2.75 -2.45 3.40
CA GLU A 186 4.12 -2.57 3.84
C GLU A 186 4.23 -3.67 4.87
N THR A 187 3.55 -3.52 6.00
CA THR A 187 3.62 -4.50 7.07
C THR A 187 2.39 -5.42 7.11
N ALA A 188 2.61 -6.67 7.51
CA ALA A 188 1.54 -7.57 7.91
C ALA A 188 0.73 -6.96 9.07
N GLY A 189 -0.54 -7.33 9.19
CA GLY A 189 -1.45 -6.72 10.18
C GLY A 189 -2.05 -5.37 9.77
N GLN A 190 -1.46 -4.65 8.82
CA GLN A 190 -1.99 -3.39 8.28
C GLN A 190 -3.15 -3.58 7.28
N PHE A 191 -4.13 -4.41 7.60
CA PHE A 191 -5.32 -4.57 6.77
C PHE A 191 -6.39 -3.52 7.13
N TYR A 192 -6.24 -2.33 6.56
CA TYR A 192 -7.07 -1.16 6.89
C TYR A 192 -8.47 -1.13 6.27
N PHE A 193 -8.80 -2.09 5.42
CA PHE A 193 -10.00 -2.05 4.60
C PHE A 193 -11.11 -2.97 5.09
N ARG A 194 -12.35 -2.49 5.02
CA ARG A 194 -13.57 -3.29 5.20
C ARG A 194 -14.35 -3.33 3.90
N ASP A 195 -15.24 -4.31 3.80
CA ASP A 195 -16.13 -4.46 2.66
C ASP A 195 -15.36 -4.60 1.33
N CYS A 196 -14.32 -5.44 1.32
CA CYS A 196 -13.47 -5.70 0.14
C CYS A 196 -13.65 -7.11 -0.43
N PRO A 197 -14.88 -7.54 -0.76
CA PRO A 197 -15.16 -8.91 -1.20
C PRO A 197 -14.53 -9.27 -2.55
N LEU A 198 -14.02 -8.28 -3.29
CA LEU A 198 -13.47 -8.44 -4.63
C LEU A 198 -11.94 -8.50 -4.67
N VAL A 199 -11.27 -8.48 -3.52
CA VAL A 199 -9.80 -8.57 -3.48
C VAL A 199 -9.36 -9.96 -3.96
N THR A 200 -8.66 -9.97 -5.09
CA THR A 200 -8.09 -11.16 -5.72
C THR A 200 -6.57 -11.19 -5.61
N GLU A 201 -5.91 -10.03 -5.48
CA GLU A 201 -4.46 -9.95 -5.29
C GLU A 201 -4.13 -9.20 -4.01
N PHE A 202 -3.29 -9.81 -3.18
CA PHE A 202 -2.79 -9.20 -1.96
C PHE A 202 -1.27 -9.37 -1.84
N ALA A 203 -0.58 -8.29 -1.49
CA ALA A 203 0.87 -8.27 -1.30
C ALA A 203 1.24 -7.64 0.05
N VAL A 204 2.24 -8.20 0.71
CA VAL A 204 2.89 -7.65 1.90
C VAL A 204 4.38 -7.57 1.62
N SER A 205 5.03 -6.43 1.87
CA SER A 205 6.46 -6.27 1.61
C SER A 205 7.36 -6.56 2.81
N ASP A 206 6.83 -6.47 4.03
CA ASP A 206 7.53 -6.66 5.29
C ASP A 206 6.70 -7.54 6.24
N MET A 207 7.26 -8.68 6.64
CA MET A 207 6.63 -9.62 7.55
C MET A 207 7.12 -9.44 9.00
N GLY A 208 8.31 -8.87 9.18
CA GLY A 208 9.02 -8.75 10.47
C GLY A 208 8.57 -7.55 11.32
N GLU A 209 8.53 -6.34 10.77
CA GLU A 209 8.30 -5.12 11.58
C GLU A 209 6.85 -4.95 12.05
N SER A 210 5.97 -5.78 11.52
CA SER A 210 4.52 -5.75 11.65
C SER A 210 3.96 -5.82 13.08
N TRP A 211 4.75 -6.31 14.03
CA TRP A 211 4.23 -6.80 15.30
C TRP A 211 4.81 -6.15 16.56
N GLY A 212 5.73 -5.19 16.41
CA GLY A 212 6.44 -4.50 17.49
C GLY A 212 7.55 -5.37 18.11
N GLY A 213 8.76 -4.82 18.22
CA GLY A 213 10.02 -5.54 18.45
C GLY A 213 10.21 -6.31 19.78
N ASN A 214 9.21 -6.42 20.64
CA ASN A 214 9.36 -7.00 21.99
C ASN A 214 8.43 -8.19 22.30
N SER A 215 7.80 -8.77 21.28
CA SER A 215 6.85 -9.85 21.53
C SER A 215 7.51 -11.24 21.56
N ASP A 216 7.22 -12.01 22.61
CA ASP A 216 7.69 -13.40 22.79
C ASP A 216 7.39 -14.25 21.54
N VAL A 217 8.27 -15.20 21.21
CA VAL A 217 8.20 -16.05 20.01
C VAL A 217 6.84 -16.75 19.88
N HIS A 218 6.25 -17.16 21.01
CA HIS A 218 4.92 -17.77 21.01
C HIS A 218 3.82 -16.83 20.50
N SER A 219 3.96 -15.52 20.68
CA SER A 219 2.98 -14.53 20.19
C SER A 219 3.00 -14.36 18.68
N TRP A 220 4.11 -14.68 17.99
CA TRP A 220 4.22 -14.48 16.55
C TRP A 220 3.38 -15.46 15.76
N HIS A 221 3.35 -16.74 16.18
CA HIS A 221 2.50 -17.74 15.56
C HIS A 221 1.03 -17.31 15.62
N ASP A 222 0.59 -16.91 16.81
CA ASP A 222 -0.81 -16.56 17.04
C ASP A 222 -1.21 -15.31 16.25
N LYS A 223 -0.30 -14.32 16.15
CA LYS A 223 -0.50 -13.13 15.30
C LYS A 223 -0.62 -13.48 13.83
N TRP A 224 0.23 -14.37 13.31
CA TRP A 224 0.15 -14.82 11.93
C TRP A 224 -1.11 -15.62 11.65
N GLU A 225 -1.48 -16.52 12.56
CA GLU A 225 -2.72 -17.27 12.45
C GLU A 225 -3.94 -16.34 12.44
N GLU A 226 -4.03 -15.42 13.40
CA GLU A 226 -5.08 -14.40 13.46
C GLU A 226 -5.12 -13.56 12.18
N TYR A 227 -3.96 -13.15 11.69
CA TYR A 227 -3.83 -12.39 10.45
C TYR A 227 -4.36 -13.15 9.23
N PHE A 228 -3.98 -14.43 9.06
CA PHE A 228 -4.49 -15.23 7.95
C PHE A 228 -5.98 -15.53 8.09
N ILE A 229 -6.49 -15.74 9.32
CA ILE A 229 -7.92 -15.89 9.58
C ILE A 229 -8.66 -14.62 9.14
N LEU A 230 -8.15 -13.46 9.52
CA LEU A 230 -8.69 -12.17 9.10
C LEU A 230 -8.65 -12.06 7.57
N LEU A 231 -7.50 -12.30 6.94
CA LEU A 231 -7.34 -12.21 5.49
C LEU A 231 -8.32 -13.13 4.75
N ALA A 232 -8.45 -14.39 5.17
CA ALA A 232 -9.39 -15.34 4.57
C ALA A 232 -10.85 -14.90 4.74
N SER A 233 -11.19 -14.31 5.88
CA SER A 233 -12.54 -13.80 6.15
C SER A 233 -12.89 -12.55 5.33
N ARG A 234 -11.90 -11.68 5.06
CA ARG A 234 -12.09 -10.39 4.38
C ARG A 234 -11.93 -10.49 2.87
N CYS A 235 -11.08 -11.40 2.40
CA CYS A 235 -10.73 -11.61 1.00
C CYS A 235 -11.05 -13.05 0.58
N PRO A 236 -12.33 -13.46 0.58
CA PRO A 236 -12.71 -14.84 0.26
C PRO A 236 -12.40 -15.22 -1.19
N GLN A 237 -12.16 -14.24 -2.07
CA GLN A 237 -11.80 -14.43 -3.49
C GLN A 237 -10.30 -14.29 -3.75
N LEU A 238 -9.44 -14.39 -2.72
CA LEU A 238 -8.01 -14.23 -2.88
C LEU A 238 -7.42 -15.31 -3.81
N GLU A 239 -6.82 -14.87 -4.91
CA GLU A 239 -6.26 -15.68 -6.01
C GLU A 239 -4.72 -15.67 -6.00
N VAL A 240 -4.14 -14.51 -5.66
CA VAL A 240 -2.70 -14.26 -5.59
C VAL A 240 -2.35 -13.68 -4.23
N LEU A 241 -1.42 -14.34 -3.54
CA LEU A 241 -0.84 -13.86 -2.28
C LEU A 241 0.67 -13.73 -2.46
N GLU A 242 1.20 -12.58 -2.10
CA GLU A 242 2.63 -12.29 -2.13
C GLU A 242 3.09 -11.82 -0.76
N LEU A 243 4.10 -12.50 -0.24
CA LEU A 243 4.70 -12.24 1.05
C LEU A 243 6.18 -11.97 0.81
N SER A 244 6.64 -10.78 1.13
CA SER A 244 8.05 -10.43 1.11
C SER A 244 8.46 -10.04 2.51
N ASP A 245 9.75 -10.12 2.80
CA ASP A 245 10.31 -9.63 4.05
C ASP A 245 11.42 -8.66 3.70
N SER A 246 11.53 -7.58 4.47
CA SER A 246 12.71 -6.74 4.43
C SER A 246 13.83 -7.47 5.17
N TRP A 247 15.05 -7.30 4.67
CA TRP A 247 16.17 -8.18 4.99
C TRP A 247 16.65 -7.83 6.39
N ASP A 248 16.72 -8.83 7.29
CA ASP A 248 17.45 -8.87 8.59
C ASP A 248 16.71 -9.62 9.73
N PHE A 249 15.52 -10.20 9.49
CA PHE A 249 14.79 -10.98 10.51
C PHE A 249 15.25 -12.45 10.64
N ASP A 250 16.47 -12.67 11.12
CA ASP A 250 17.00 -14.00 11.50
C ASP A 250 16.71 -14.38 12.97
N CYS A 251 15.87 -13.61 13.66
CA CYS A 251 15.84 -13.60 15.13
C CYS A 251 14.97 -14.67 15.81
N VAL A 252 14.17 -15.45 15.06
CA VAL A 252 13.21 -16.38 15.70
C VAL A 252 13.76 -17.80 15.67
N ASP A 253 14.05 -18.36 16.85
CA ASP A 253 14.42 -19.77 17.00
C ASP A 253 13.31 -20.68 16.43
N PRO A 254 13.56 -21.45 15.35
CA PRO A 254 12.57 -22.33 14.76
C PRO A 254 12.12 -23.45 15.72
N MET A 255 12.86 -23.73 16.80
CA MET A 255 12.51 -24.79 17.76
C MET A 255 11.30 -24.47 18.64
N GLY A 256 10.86 -23.20 18.73
CA GLY A 256 9.73 -22.77 19.54
C GLY A 256 8.34 -23.00 18.94
N TRP A 257 8.24 -23.41 17.67
CA TRP A 257 6.96 -23.68 16.99
C TRP A 257 6.34 -24.99 17.46
N THR A 258 5.91 -25.06 18.72
CA THR A 258 5.14 -26.19 19.21
C THR A 258 3.82 -26.26 18.47
N ARG A 259 3.48 -27.43 17.91
CA ARG A 259 2.23 -27.72 17.20
C ARG A 259 1.01 -27.32 18.03
N THR A 260 0.52 -26.11 17.89
CA THR A 260 -0.87 -25.82 18.21
C THR A 260 -1.73 -26.55 17.16
N GLU A 261 -2.75 -27.27 17.63
CA GLU A 261 -3.73 -27.97 16.80
C GLU A 261 -4.72 -27.00 16.12
N THR A 262 -4.40 -25.71 16.13
CA THR A 262 -5.28 -24.67 15.65
C THR A 262 -5.46 -24.76 14.13
N LYS A 263 -6.68 -24.46 13.70
CA LYS A 263 -7.16 -24.73 12.35
C LYS A 263 -6.93 -23.50 11.50
N TRP A 264 -5.76 -23.47 10.86
CA TRP A 264 -5.43 -22.49 9.84
C TRP A 264 -6.54 -22.40 8.77
N PRO A 265 -6.83 -21.18 8.28
CA PRO A 265 -7.92 -20.96 7.35
C PRO A 265 -7.64 -21.60 5.99
N ARG A 266 -8.72 -21.88 5.25
CA ARG A 266 -8.64 -22.40 3.89
C ARG A 266 -8.71 -21.25 2.90
N PHE A 267 -7.85 -21.28 1.89
CA PHE A 267 -7.85 -20.36 0.77
C PHE A 267 -8.25 -21.09 -0.51
N PRO A 268 -9.56 -21.29 -0.75
CA PRO A 268 -10.03 -22.14 -1.85
C PRO A 268 -9.75 -21.56 -3.23
N HIS A 269 -9.59 -20.24 -3.38
CA HIS A 269 -9.34 -19.59 -4.65
C HIS A 269 -7.86 -19.30 -4.93
N LEU A 270 -7.00 -19.46 -3.92
CA LEU A 270 -5.58 -19.12 -4.05
C LEU A 270 -4.90 -20.11 -4.99
N HIS A 271 -4.42 -19.61 -6.12
CA HIS A 271 -3.69 -20.38 -7.11
C HIS A 271 -2.23 -19.96 -7.27
N THR A 272 -1.86 -18.76 -6.79
CA THR A 272 -0.49 -18.26 -6.82
C THR A 272 -0.07 -17.81 -5.42
N LEU A 273 1.00 -18.39 -4.89
CA LEU A 273 1.67 -17.96 -3.67
C LEU A 273 3.10 -17.55 -4.02
N LYS A 274 3.50 -16.35 -3.63
CA LYS A 274 4.87 -15.84 -3.79
C LYS A 274 5.42 -15.53 -2.42
N ILE A 275 6.62 -16.04 -2.14
CA ILE A 275 7.32 -15.79 -0.88
C ILE A 275 8.72 -15.34 -1.27
N ASN A 276 9.04 -14.07 -1.05
CA ASN A 276 10.30 -13.47 -1.48
C ASN A 276 11.39 -13.48 -0.40
N ALA A 277 11.14 -14.13 0.75
CA ALA A 277 12.08 -14.23 1.89
C ALA A 277 12.24 -15.69 2.34
N VAL A 278 12.64 -16.56 1.42
CA VAL A 278 12.70 -18.00 1.67
C VAL A 278 14.03 -18.33 2.34
N GLY A 279 13.98 -18.66 3.62
CA GLY A 279 15.19 -18.92 4.42
C GLY A 279 15.04 -18.47 5.86
N SER A 280 14.21 -17.45 6.11
CA SER A 280 13.88 -17.04 7.48
C SER A 280 13.14 -18.16 8.22
N ALA A 281 13.48 -18.36 9.49
CA ALA A 281 12.86 -19.38 10.34
C ALA A 281 11.32 -19.24 10.44
N SER A 282 10.78 -18.05 10.13
CA SER A 282 9.35 -17.74 10.15
C SER A 282 8.57 -18.25 8.93
N THR A 283 9.20 -18.40 7.76
CA THR A 283 8.45 -18.72 6.51
C THR A 283 8.12 -20.19 6.35
N ILE A 284 9.04 -21.10 6.69
CA ILE A 284 8.82 -22.56 6.55
C ILE A 284 7.57 -23.02 7.31
N PRO A 285 7.37 -22.63 8.58
CA PRO A 285 6.20 -23.08 9.31
C PRO A 285 4.89 -22.51 8.76
N ILE A 286 4.86 -21.25 8.30
CA ILE A 286 3.69 -20.65 7.63
C ILE A 286 3.31 -21.47 6.39
N ILE A 287 4.30 -21.79 5.55
CA ILE A 287 4.09 -22.62 4.35
C ILE A 287 3.52 -23.99 4.72
N SER A 288 4.05 -24.62 5.77
CA SER A 288 3.62 -25.96 6.21
C SER A 288 2.16 -26.02 6.67
N LYS A 289 1.60 -24.88 7.09
CA LYS A 289 0.23 -24.76 7.61
C LYS A 289 -0.76 -24.25 6.56
N PHE A 290 -0.28 -23.73 5.44
CA PHE A 290 -1.10 -23.09 4.42
C PHE A 290 -2.03 -24.09 3.73
N ASN A 291 -3.35 -23.85 3.78
CA ASN A 291 -4.36 -24.73 3.17
C ASN A 291 -4.96 -24.09 1.90
N ALA A 292 -4.25 -24.25 0.78
CA ALA A 292 -4.67 -23.77 -0.53
C ALA A 292 -4.83 -24.94 -1.51
N PRO A 293 -6.00 -25.61 -1.57
CA PRO A 293 -6.19 -26.83 -2.36
C PRO A 293 -6.06 -26.62 -3.87
N ASN A 294 -6.14 -25.36 -4.33
CA ASN A 294 -6.03 -24.98 -5.75
C ASN A 294 -4.70 -24.29 -6.09
N LEU A 295 -3.69 -24.37 -5.21
CA LEU A 295 -2.38 -23.77 -5.46
C LEU A 295 -1.73 -24.42 -6.68
N LYS A 296 -1.44 -23.62 -7.71
CA LYS A 296 -0.80 -24.06 -8.96
C LYS A 296 0.64 -23.57 -9.06
N THR A 297 0.88 -22.36 -8.56
CA THR A 297 2.15 -21.67 -8.70
C THR A 297 2.66 -21.28 -7.33
N LEU A 298 3.83 -21.81 -6.99
CA LEU A 298 4.58 -21.42 -5.80
C LEU A 298 5.88 -20.78 -6.28
N HIS A 299 6.05 -19.49 -6.01
CA HIS A 299 7.30 -18.79 -6.22
C HIS A 299 8.01 -18.66 -4.88
N LEU A 300 9.22 -19.18 -4.83
CA LEU A 300 10.16 -19.01 -3.73
C LEU A 300 11.25 -18.09 -4.26
N GLY A 301 11.37 -16.90 -3.68
CA GLY A 301 12.36 -15.90 -4.04
C GLY A 301 13.78 -16.34 -3.68
N ASP A 302 14.73 -15.44 -3.85
CA ASP A 302 16.14 -15.74 -3.62
C ASP A 302 16.36 -16.22 -2.18
N ILE A 303 17.08 -17.32 -2.03
CA ILE A 303 17.50 -17.85 -0.73
C ILE A 303 18.68 -17.00 -0.28
N HIS A 304 18.48 -16.19 0.76
CA HIS A 304 19.58 -15.53 1.45
C HIS A 304 20.29 -16.59 2.31
N TYR A 305 21.55 -16.88 1.99
CA TYR A 305 22.42 -17.81 2.70
C TYR A 305 23.32 -17.08 3.68
#